data_AF-A0A1K1NR79-F1
#
_entry.id   AF-A0A1K1NR79-F1
#
_cell.length_a   1.000
_cell.length_b   1.000
_cell.length_c   1.000
_cell.angle_alpha   90.00
_cell.angle_beta   90.00
_cell.angle_gamma   90.00
#
_symmetry.space_group_name_H-M   'P 1'
#
loop_
_entity.id
_entity.type
_entity.pdbx_description
1 polymer ?
#
loop_
_entity_poly.entity_id
_entity_poly.type
_entity_poly.pdbx_seq_one_letter_code
_entity_poly.pdbx_strand_id
1 'polypeptide(L)'
;MQSMTIEQLRAASNAGGVEGVTLKGQGGAFLVQIATRSGAAAWLAKARSSEPRRFGNPVAALNVLRDVGIVIGRFDASEWNPAEKEKTAGNRGRAQALRKAHEAAAYNAWLAAEIQEAIDDPRPSIPHDEVMAEMDADIAALGAGHKPAARKRA
;
A
#
# COMPACT_ATOMS: atom_id res chain seq x y z
N MET A 1 20.02 23.39 12.32
CA MET A 1 19.76 22.08 12.97
C MET A 1 20.10 21.01 11.95
N GLN A 2 20.98 20.06 12.28
CA GLN A 2 21.51 19.09 11.29
C GLN A 2 20.50 17.96 11.05
N SER A 3 20.71 17.19 9.99
CA SER A 3 19.95 15.97 9.71
C SER A 3 20.93 14.80 9.54
N MET A 4 20.52 13.61 9.96
CA MET A 4 21.32 12.40 9.78
C MET A 4 20.45 11.22 9.37
N THR A 5 20.94 10.43 8.42
CA THR A 5 20.25 9.22 7.96
C THR A 5 20.39 8.08 8.99
N ILE A 6 19.66 6.99 8.81
CA ILE A 6 19.77 5.79 9.67
C ILE A 6 21.21 5.24 9.65
N GLU A 7 21.86 5.20 8.48
CA GLU A 7 23.24 4.73 8.37
C GLU A 7 24.23 5.66 9.09
N GLN A 8 24.03 6.97 8.99
CA GLN A 8 24.86 7.95 9.71
C GLN A 8 24.65 7.85 11.22
N LEU A 9 23.40 7.65 11.67
CA LEU A 9 23.10 7.43 13.08
C LEU A 9 23.73 6.13 13.59
N ARG A 10 23.69 5.05 12.80
CA ARG A 10 24.34 3.77 13.12
C ARG A 10 25.84 3.94 13.26
N ALA A 11 26.49 4.60 12.29
CA ALA A 11 27.91 4.89 12.35
C ALA A 11 28.28 5.74 13.58
N ALA A 12 27.52 6.80 13.87
CA ALA A 12 27.73 7.65 15.02
C ALA A 12 27.51 6.91 16.36
N SER A 13 26.49 6.04 16.44
CA SER A 13 26.21 5.22 17.62
C SER A 13 27.34 4.23 17.89
N ASN A 14 27.81 3.53 16.85
CA ASN A 14 28.92 2.58 16.96
C ASN A 14 30.24 3.27 17.35
N ALA A 15 30.45 4.51 16.89
CA ALA A 15 31.59 5.33 17.28
C ALA A 15 31.44 5.99 18.67
N GLY A 16 30.32 5.78 19.37
CA GLY A 16 30.06 6.40 20.68
C GLY A 16 29.76 7.91 20.63
N GLY A 17 29.53 8.47 19.44
CA GLY A 17 29.28 9.89 19.21
C GLY A 17 27.86 10.35 19.56
N VAL A 18 26.95 9.41 19.83
CA VAL A 18 25.57 9.70 20.27
C VAL A 18 25.54 9.80 21.79
N GLU A 19 25.09 10.95 22.29
CA GLU A 19 24.85 11.18 23.72
C GLU A 19 23.49 10.63 24.15
N GLY A 20 22.49 10.80 23.29
CA GLY A 20 21.16 10.26 23.53
C GLY A 20 20.19 10.57 22.39
N VAL A 21 19.01 9.96 22.47
CA VAL A 21 17.91 10.22 21.54
C VAL A 21 16.66 10.64 22.30
N THR A 22 15.88 11.53 21.70
CA THR A 22 14.56 11.92 22.18
C THR A 22 13.54 11.68 21.07
N LEU A 23 12.57 10.80 21.34
CA LEU A 23 11.39 10.64 20.50
C LEU A 23 10.42 11.79 20.78
N LYS A 24 10.35 12.76 19.88
CA LYS A 24 9.46 13.92 19.98
C LYS A 24 8.17 13.68 19.21
N GLY A 25 7.03 13.76 19.89
CA GLY A 25 5.73 13.90 19.24
C GLY A 25 5.54 15.32 18.76
N GLN A 26 5.12 15.49 17.51
CA GLN A 26 4.86 16.79 16.89
C GLN A 26 3.62 16.68 16.01
N GLY A 27 2.54 17.34 16.41
CA GLY A 27 1.22 17.19 15.80
C GLY A 27 0.81 15.71 15.75
N GLY A 28 0.43 15.23 14.56
CA GLY A 28 0.01 13.84 14.33
C GLY A 28 1.12 12.78 14.16
N ALA A 29 2.39 13.13 14.33
CA ALA A 29 3.52 12.25 14.04
C ALA A 29 4.61 12.30 15.12
N PHE A 30 5.56 11.38 15.01
CA PHE A 30 6.74 11.30 15.86
C PHE A 30 8.00 11.52 15.03
N LEU A 31 8.98 12.19 15.62
CA LEU A 31 10.29 12.47 15.05
C LEU A 31 11.36 12.07 16.07
N VAL A 32 12.55 11.73 15.58
CA VAL A 32 13.67 11.34 16.44
C VAL A 32 14.71 12.45 16.43
N GLN A 33 14.87 13.12 17.57
CA GLN A 33 15.95 14.07 17.83
C GLN A 33 17.15 13.31 18.39
N ILE A 34 18.35 13.63 17.90
CA ILE A 34 19.61 12.98 18.26
C ILE A 34 20.51 14.03 18.87
N ALA A 35 20.90 13.82 20.12
CA ALA A 35 21.93 14.59 20.80
C ALA A 35 23.28 13.92 20.51
N THR A 36 24.21 14.67 19.92
CA THR A 36 25.57 14.18 19.67
C THR A 36 26.53 14.77 20.70
N ARG A 37 27.59 14.02 21.02
CA ARG A 37 28.62 14.46 21.98
C ARG A 37 29.42 15.68 21.52
N SER A 38 29.37 16.03 20.24
CA SER A 38 29.95 17.29 19.72
C SER A 38 29.09 18.52 20.04
N GLY A 39 27.94 18.34 20.70
CA GLY A 39 26.99 19.41 21.04
C GLY A 39 26.00 19.76 19.92
N ALA A 40 26.14 19.16 18.73
CA ALA A 40 25.21 19.38 17.63
C ALA A 40 23.97 18.49 17.77
N ALA A 41 22.78 19.10 17.75
CA ALA A 41 21.53 18.34 17.65
C ALA A 41 21.17 18.07 16.19
N ALA A 42 20.76 16.83 15.91
CA ALA A 42 20.32 16.41 14.58
C ALA A 42 18.95 15.73 14.61
N TRP A 43 18.22 15.81 13.49
CA TRP A 43 17.03 15.00 13.27
C TRP A 43 17.36 13.74 12.49
N LEU A 44 16.72 12.62 12.84
CA LEU A 44 16.72 11.45 11.99
C LEU A 44 15.99 11.78 10.68
N ALA A 45 16.62 11.52 9.54
CA ALA A 45 16.12 11.85 8.22
C ALA A 45 15.89 10.61 7.34
N LYS A 46 15.27 10.82 6.17
CA LYS A 46 15.12 9.78 5.14
C LYS A 46 16.47 9.58 4.43
N ALA A 47 16.69 8.40 3.84
CA ALA A 47 17.99 8.08 3.23
C ALA A 47 18.40 9.03 2.07
N ARG A 48 17.42 9.61 1.36
CA ARG A 48 17.62 10.46 0.17
C ARG A 48 17.07 11.88 0.35
N SER A 49 16.86 12.31 1.59
CA SER A 49 16.31 13.64 1.88
C SER A 49 16.78 14.12 3.25
N SER A 50 17.04 15.42 3.36
CA SER A 50 17.34 16.10 4.64
C SER A 50 16.07 16.32 5.49
N GLU A 51 14.89 16.02 4.95
CA GLU A 51 13.64 16.09 5.70
C GLU A 51 13.66 15.13 6.89
N PRO A 52 13.26 15.61 8.09
CA PRO A 52 13.07 14.75 9.23
C PRO A 52 12.10 13.61 8.92
N ARG A 53 12.49 12.39 9.27
CA ARG A 53 11.70 11.19 9.11
C ARG A 53 10.54 11.24 10.11
N ARG A 54 9.33 11.45 9.58
CA ARG A 54 8.08 11.38 10.33
C ARG A 54 7.60 9.94 10.46
N PHE A 55 7.24 9.55 11.68
CA PHE A 55 6.66 8.26 12.00
C PHE A 55 5.21 8.46 12.45
N GLY A 56 4.25 7.79 11.81
CA GLY A 56 2.84 7.85 12.24
C GLY A 56 2.53 6.99 13.48
N ASN A 57 3.49 6.19 13.95
CA ASN A 57 3.38 5.30 15.11
C ASN A 57 4.73 5.34 15.86
N PRO A 58 4.74 5.58 17.19
CA PRO A 58 5.98 5.62 17.96
C PRO A 58 6.74 4.28 17.94
N VAL A 59 6.03 3.14 17.87
CA VAL A 59 6.64 1.80 17.79
C VAL A 59 7.51 1.65 16.56
N ALA A 60 7.14 2.26 15.43
CA ALA A 60 7.96 2.22 14.22
C ALA A 60 9.30 2.95 14.41
N ALA A 61 9.31 4.05 15.16
CA ALA A 61 10.55 4.75 15.51
C ALA A 61 11.41 3.92 16.48
N LEU A 62 10.78 3.28 17.47
CA LEU A 62 11.48 2.41 18.42
C LEU A 62 12.13 1.20 17.75
N ASN A 63 11.48 0.58 16.75
CA ASN A 63 12.07 -0.50 15.98
C ASN A 63 13.32 -0.04 15.21
N VAL A 64 13.26 1.12 14.56
CA VAL A 64 14.43 1.70 13.88
C VAL A 64 15.57 1.97 14.86
N LEU A 65 15.28 2.54 16.04
CA LEU A 65 16.29 2.79 17.07
C LEU A 65 16.91 1.48 17.60
N ARG A 66 16.08 0.46 17.84
CA ARG A 66 16.53 -0.88 18.23
C ARG A 66 17.45 -1.50 17.18
N ASP A 67 17.09 -1.42 15.91
CA ASP A 67 17.89 -1.96 14.80
C ASP A 67 19.23 -1.23 14.65
N VAL A 68 19.29 0.04 15.04
CA VAL A 68 20.53 0.84 15.12
C VAL A 68 21.38 0.45 16.35
N GLY A 69 20.79 -0.15 17.38
CA GLY A 69 21.45 -0.50 18.64
C GLY A 69 21.17 0.48 19.78
N ILE A 70 20.27 1.45 19.58
CA ILE A 70 19.89 2.44 20.59
C ILE A 70 18.66 1.92 21.34
N VAL A 71 18.89 1.46 22.55
CA VAL A 71 17.85 0.83 23.40
C VAL A 71 17.39 1.72 24.57
N ILE A 72 18.08 2.84 24.81
CA ILE A 72 17.74 3.83 25.84
C ILE A 72 17.54 5.18 25.17
N GLY A 73 16.48 5.88 25.56
CA GLY A 73 16.16 7.21 25.05
C GLY A 73 15.10 7.89 25.90
N ARG A 74 14.84 9.16 25.59
CA ARG A 74 13.76 9.95 26.17
C ARG A 74 12.57 10.00 25.22
N PHE A 75 11.40 10.28 25.76
CA PHE A 75 10.23 10.66 24.97
C PHE A 75 9.75 12.03 25.42
N ASP A 76 9.25 12.81 24.48
CA ASP A 76 8.64 14.11 24.71
C ASP A 76 7.36 14.15 23.88
N ALA A 77 6.22 14.15 24.57
CA ALA A 77 4.89 14.14 23.95
C ALA A 77 4.16 15.48 24.14
N SER A 78 4.87 16.54 24.55
CA SER A 78 4.27 17.85 24.82
C SER A 78 3.54 18.45 23.61
N GLU A 79 4.06 18.22 22.40
CA GLU A 79 3.47 18.69 21.14
C GLU A 79 2.70 17.59 20.38
N TRP A 80 2.42 16.44 21.01
CA TRP A 80 1.70 15.35 20.33
C TRP A 80 0.18 15.56 20.35
N ASN A 81 -0.43 15.62 19.17
CA ASN A 81 -1.87 15.69 18.99
C ASN A 81 -2.37 14.56 18.07
N PRO A 82 -3.02 13.50 18.60
CA PRO A 82 -3.53 12.40 17.78
C PRO A 82 -4.64 12.82 16.81
N ALA A 83 -5.35 13.94 17.07
CA ALA A 83 -6.40 14.44 16.18
C ALA A 83 -5.84 15.00 14.87
N GLU A 84 -4.60 15.49 14.87
CA GLU A 84 -3.87 16.01 13.70
C GLU A 84 -3.20 14.90 12.89
N LYS A 85 -3.40 13.64 13.26
CA LYS A 85 -2.87 12.51 12.51
C LYS A 85 -3.47 12.49 11.12
N GLU A 86 -2.66 12.88 10.14
CA GLU A 86 -3.00 12.78 8.74
C GLU A 86 -3.39 11.33 8.44
N LYS A 87 -4.62 11.13 7.94
CA LYS A 87 -5.11 9.82 7.52
C LYS A 87 -4.40 9.42 6.24
N THR A 88 -3.08 9.21 6.28
CA THR A 88 -2.31 8.79 5.13
C THR A 88 -2.87 7.46 4.65
N ALA A 89 -3.32 7.40 3.41
CA ALA A 89 -3.78 6.19 2.73
C ALA A 89 -2.66 5.14 2.49
N GLY A 90 -1.54 5.25 3.22
CA GLY A 90 -0.21 4.75 2.86
C GLY A 90 -0.09 3.23 2.74
N ASN A 91 -1.02 2.47 3.34
CA ASN A 91 -1.05 1.01 3.25
C ASN A 91 -2.28 0.45 2.51
N ARG A 92 -3.46 1.06 2.68
CA ARG A 92 -4.68 0.60 1.98
C ARG A 92 -4.63 0.88 0.48
N GLY A 93 -4.06 2.02 0.06
CA GLY A 93 -3.93 2.36 -1.36
C GLY A 93 -2.98 1.42 -2.11
N ARG A 94 -1.89 0.99 -1.46
CA ARG A 94 -0.91 0.04 -2.04
C ARG A 94 -1.47 -1.37 -2.13
N ALA A 95 -2.13 -1.86 -1.09
CA ALA A 95 -2.75 -3.18 -1.10
C ALA A 95 -3.86 -3.27 -2.16
N GLN A 96 -4.69 -2.22 -2.30
CA GLN A 96 -5.72 -2.16 -3.35
C GLN A 96 -5.10 -2.06 -4.75
N ALA A 97 -4.03 -1.28 -4.92
CA ALA A 97 -3.33 -1.19 -6.20
C ALA A 97 -2.69 -2.54 -6.61
N LEU A 98 -2.06 -3.25 -5.65
CA LEU A 98 -1.52 -4.59 -5.89
C LEU A 98 -2.62 -5.59 -6.23
N ARG A 99 -3.73 -5.57 -5.49
CA ARG A 99 -4.87 -6.46 -5.77
C ARG A 99 -5.42 -6.25 -7.17
N LYS A 100 -5.63 -5.00 -7.60
CA LYS A 100 -6.06 -4.67 -8.97
C LYS A 100 -5.05 -5.13 -10.02
N ALA A 101 -3.75 -4.97 -9.75
CA ALA A 101 -2.71 -5.43 -10.66
C ALA A 101 -2.71 -6.96 -10.81
N HIS A 102 -2.91 -7.70 -9.71
CA HIS A 102 -3.04 -9.16 -9.74
C HIS A 102 -4.32 -9.63 -10.46
N GLU A 103 -5.46 -8.98 -10.19
CA GLU A 103 -6.72 -9.27 -10.88
C GLU A 103 -6.60 -9.05 -12.39
N ALA A 104 -5.97 -7.95 -12.82
CA ALA A 104 -5.71 -7.68 -14.23
C ALA A 104 -4.75 -8.70 -14.87
N ALA A 105 -3.69 -9.08 -14.16
CA ALA A 105 -2.75 -10.09 -14.65
C ALA A 105 -3.41 -11.48 -14.81
N ALA A 106 -4.25 -11.87 -13.85
CA ALA A 106 -5.00 -13.13 -13.91
C ALA A 106 -6.01 -13.12 -15.08
N TYR A 107 -6.73 -12.01 -15.26
CA TYR A 107 -7.65 -11.85 -16.38
C TYR A 107 -6.94 -11.93 -17.73
N ASN A 108 -5.80 -11.26 -17.87
CA ASN A 108 -5.02 -11.29 -19.11
C ASN A 108 -4.48 -12.68 -19.42
N ALA A 109 -4.04 -13.43 -18.40
CA ALA A 109 -3.56 -14.80 -18.58
C ALA A 109 -4.68 -15.74 -19.02
N TRP A 110 -5.86 -15.65 -18.40
CA TRP A 110 -7.04 -16.41 -18.81
C TRP A 110 -7.47 -16.03 -20.23
N LEU A 111 -7.60 -14.74 -20.54
CA LEU A 111 -8.00 -14.27 -21.86
C LEU A 111 -7.03 -14.72 -22.95
N ALA A 112 -5.72 -14.66 -22.68
CA ALA A 112 -4.71 -15.13 -23.64
C ALA A 112 -4.82 -16.64 -23.88
N ALA A 113 -5.12 -17.43 -22.85
CA ALA A 113 -5.35 -18.87 -23.00
C ALA A 113 -6.60 -19.16 -23.84
N GLU A 114 -7.73 -18.52 -23.54
CA GLU A 114 -8.98 -18.67 -24.31
C GLU A 114 -8.81 -18.27 -25.79
N ILE A 115 -8.10 -17.16 -26.04
CA ILE A 115 -7.80 -16.73 -27.42
C ILE A 115 -6.95 -17.78 -28.12
N GLN A 116 -5.95 -18.36 -27.44
CA GLN A 116 -5.09 -19.38 -28.03
C GLN A 116 -5.86 -20.66 -28.32
N GLU A 117 -6.72 -21.11 -27.40
CA GLU A 117 -7.60 -22.26 -27.60
C GLU A 117 -8.56 -22.05 -28.79
N ALA A 118 -9.11 -20.84 -28.96
CA ALA A 118 -9.94 -20.50 -30.11
C ALA A 118 -9.17 -20.45 -31.43
N ILE A 119 -7.90 -20.03 -31.42
CA ILE A 119 -7.01 -20.04 -32.60
C ILE A 119 -6.63 -21.48 -32.98
N ASP A 120 -6.39 -22.33 -31.99
CA ASP A 120 -5.96 -23.72 -32.19
C ASP A 120 -7.13 -24.66 -32.52
N ASP A 121 -8.38 -24.18 -32.48
CA ASP A 121 -9.56 -24.96 -32.83
C ASP A 121 -9.57 -25.33 -34.33
N PRO A 122 -9.54 -26.64 -34.68
CA PRO A 122 -9.50 -27.08 -36.07
C PRO A 122 -10.85 -26.96 -36.80
N ARG A 123 -11.94 -26.61 -36.10
CA ARG A 123 -13.27 -26.47 -36.70
C ARG A 123 -13.31 -25.28 -37.66
N PRO A 124 -14.01 -25.38 -38.80
CA PRO A 124 -14.19 -24.25 -39.69
C PRO A 124 -15.04 -23.16 -39.02
N SER A 125 -14.76 -21.90 -39.37
CA SER A 125 -15.57 -20.76 -38.92
C SER A 125 -17.00 -20.88 -39.46
N ILE A 126 -17.97 -20.53 -38.62
CA ILE A 126 -19.40 -20.53 -38.95
C ILE A 126 -19.76 -19.21 -39.64
N PRO A 127 -20.53 -19.21 -40.74
CA PRO A 127 -21.02 -17.98 -41.37
C PRO A 127 -21.84 -17.13 -40.39
N HIS A 128 -21.72 -15.81 -40.51
CA HIS A 128 -22.40 -14.87 -39.61
C HIS A 128 -23.92 -15.07 -39.54
N ASP A 129 -24.58 -15.29 -40.68
CA ASP A 129 -26.04 -15.47 -40.75
C ASP A 129 -26.53 -16.70 -39.97
N GLU A 130 -25.72 -17.76 -39.97
CA GLU A 130 -26.03 -19.00 -39.24
C GLU A 130 -25.89 -18.80 -37.72
N VAL A 131 -24.83 -18.11 -37.27
CA VAL A 131 -24.65 -17.73 -35.86
C VAL A 131 -25.81 -16.87 -35.36
N MET A 132 -26.25 -15.89 -36.17
CA MET A 132 -27.36 -15.02 -35.79
C MET A 132 -28.69 -15.78 -35.71
N ALA A 133 -28.94 -16.70 -36.64
CA ALA A 133 -30.14 -17.54 -36.62
C ALA A 133 -30.19 -18.47 -35.39
N GLU A 134 -29.05 -19.06 -35.01
CA GLU A 134 -28.93 -19.88 -33.79
C GLU A 134 -29.16 -19.04 -32.53
N MET A 135 -28.53 -17.86 -32.44
CA MET A 135 -28.71 -16.94 -31.32
C MET A 135 -30.17 -16.46 -31.16
N ASP A 136 -30.87 -16.16 -32.26
CA ASP A 136 -32.28 -15.76 -32.23
C ASP A 136 -33.18 -16.90 -31.72
N ALA A 137 -32.87 -18.15 -32.11
CA ALA A 137 -33.58 -19.33 -31.62
C ALA A 137 -33.38 -19.53 -30.11
N ASP A 138 -32.15 -19.37 -29.62
CA ASP A 138 -31.81 -19.46 -28.19
C ASP A 138 -32.50 -18.36 -27.37
N ILE A 139 -32.50 -17.12 -27.85
CA ILE A 139 -33.19 -16.00 -27.21
C ILE A 139 -34.70 -16.27 -27.15
N ALA A 140 -35.30 -16.76 -28.24
CA ALA A 140 -36.72 -17.11 -28.27
C ALA A 140 -37.06 -18.23 -27.27
N ALA A 141 -36.20 -19.24 -27.15
CA ALA A 141 -36.37 -20.33 -26.20
C ALA A 141 -36.27 -19.86 -24.73
N LEU A 142 -35.29 -19.00 -24.41
CA LEU A 142 -35.14 -18.40 -23.10
C LEU A 142 -36.34 -17.49 -22.75
N GLY A 143 -36.83 -16.72 -23.73
CA GLY A 143 -38.01 -15.88 -23.58
C GLY A 143 -39.30 -16.68 -23.36
N ALA A 144 -39.46 -17.82 -24.04
CA ALA A 144 -40.63 -18.69 -23.89
C ALA A 144 -40.65 -19.46 -22.55
N GLY A 145 -39.47 -19.76 -21.98
CA GLY A 145 -39.33 -20.37 -20.65
C GLY A 145 -39.62 -19.41 -19.49
N HIS A 146 -39.49 -18.11 -19.71
CA HIS A 146 -39.81 -17.08 -18.73
C HIS A 146 -41.32 -16.75 -18.74
N LYS A 147 -42.17 -17.66 -18.22
CA LYS A 147 -43.57 -17.31 -17.95
C LYS A 147 -43.62 -16.25 -16.84
N PRO A 148 -44.13 -15.03 -17.08
CA PRO A 148 -44.31 -14.07 -16.00
C PRO A 148 -45.35 -14.62 -15.01
N ALA A 149 -45.00 -14.62 -13.73
CA ALA A 149 -45.90 -15.05 -12.67
C ALA A 149 -47.20 -14.23 -12.75
N ALA A 150 -48.33 -14.92 -12.97
CA ALA A 150 -49.64 -14.30 -13.03
C ALA A 150 -49.91 -13.56 -11.71
N ARG A 151 -49.96 -12.22 -11.76
CA ARG A 151 -50.34 -11.39 -10.61
C ARG A 151 -51.81 -11.67 -10.28
N LYS A 152 -52.06 -12.38 -9.17
CA LYS A 152 -53.39 -12.40 -8.53
C LYS A 152 -53.75 -10.96 -8.16
N ARG A 153 -54.78 -10.41 -8.81
CA ARG A 153 -55.43 -9.17 -8.37
C ARG A 153 -56.26 -9.51 -7.12
N ALA A 154 -56.05 -8.72 -6.06
CA ALA A 154 -56.77 -8.80 -4.80
C ALA A 154 -58.24 -8.41 -4.97
#